data_AF-W9T7M3-F1
#
_entry.id   AF-W9T7M3-F1
#
_cell.length_a   1.000
_cell.length_b   1.000
_cell.length_c   1.000
_cell.angle_alpha   90.00
_cell.angle_beta   90.00
_cell.angle_gamma   90.00
#
_symmetry.space_group_name_H-M   'P 1'
#
loop_
_entity.id
_entity.type
_entity.pdbx_description
1 polymer ?
#
loop_
_entity_poly.entity_id
_entity_poly.type
_entity_poly.pdbx_seq_one_letter_code
_entity_poly.pdbx_strand_id
1 'polypeptide(L)'
;MSHSQAIIVPRISTFPAHEPRARVILRWLAERRIVEALPTTCGRGVGGMAYAIAPGARDVVRHPELLPFGEAINGLEVVTRRCIYTPTRDFAEEAGCPECRREIGEALFESLDDWMPGQTDNFSCPECGFEDDINGFLFIPACAFSNLGFIFNGWGEAGFEQAFLDEFAERLGFAVALVIDHP
;
A
#
# COMPACT_ATOMS: atom_id res chain seq x y z
N MET A 1 -6.36 18.91 -10.26
CA MET A 1 -5.10 18.19 -10.03
C MET A 1 -5.43 16.99 -9.19
N SER A 2 -5.25 15.78 -9.71
CA SER A 2 -5.54 14.58 -8.93
C SER A 2 -4.45 14.43 -7.88
N HIS A 3 -4.82 14.61 -6.61
CA HIS A 3 -3.92 14.41 -5.48
C HIS A 3 -3.92 12.95 -5.00
N SER A 4 -4.57 12.05 -5.76
CA SER A 4 -4.75 10.66 -5.38
C SER A 4 -3.44 9.88 -5.32
N GLN A 5 -3.34 8.96 -4.37
CA GLN A 5 -2.21 8.03 -4.24
C GLN A 5 -2.71 6.62 -4.50
N ALA A 6 -1.93 5.85 -5.26
CA ALA A 6 -2.11 4.40 -5.35
C ALA A 6 -1.03 3.74 -4.48
N ILE A 7 -1.45 2.98 -3.47
CA ILE A 7 -0.55 2.42 -2.47
C ILE A 7 -0.59 0.90 -2.58
N ILE A 8 0.53 0.29 -2.95
CA ILE A 8 0.68 -1.17 -2.95
C ILE A 8 1.32 -1.58 -1.62
N VAL A 9 0.63 -2.46 -0.89
CA VAL A 9 1.03 -2.90 0.46
C VAL A 9 0.98 -4.43 0.51
N PRO A 10 2.03 -5.14 0.96
CA PRO A 10 1.93 -6.57 1.20
C PRO A 10 0.93 -6.86 2.32
N ARG A 11 0.13 -7.92 2.17
CA ARG A 11 -0.86 -8.38 3.15
C ARG A 11 -0.19 -9.20 4.26
N ILE A 12 0.71 -8.55 5.01
CA ILE A 12 1.34 -9.07 6.21
C ILE A 12 1.81 -7.90 7.08
N SER A 13 1.52 -7.99 8.39
CA SER A 13 1.83 -6.94 9.36
C SER A 13 3.33 -6.64 9.46
N THR A 14 4.14 -7.69 9.59
CA THR A 14 5.60 -7.58 9.67
C THR A 14 6.22 -8.29 8.48
N PHE A 15 6.58 -7.53 7.46
CA PHE A 15 7.30 -8.06 6.31
C PHE A 15 8.76 -8.38 6.68
N PRO A 16 9.23 -9.62 6.46
CA PRO A 16 10.59 -10.03 6.80
C PRO A 16 11.61 -9.42 5.82
N ALA A 17 12.72 -8.91 6.35
CA ALA A 17 13.78 -8.27 5.55
C ALA A 17 13.22 -7.22 4.56
N HIS A 18 12.30 -6.38 5.04
CA HIS A 18 11.56 -5.41 4.24
C HIS A 18 12.45 -4.41 3.50
N GLU A 19 13.53 -3.87 4.09
CA GLU A 19 14.39 -2.93 3.35
C GLU A 19 15.18 -3.59 2.20
N PRO A 20 15.87 -4.74 2.41
CA PRO A 20 16.45 -5.47 1.29
C PRO A 20 15.43 -5.81 0.19
N ARG A 21 14.23 -6.27 0.57
CA ARG A 21 13.19 -6.60 -0.42
C ARG A 21 12.70 -5.36 -1.17
N ALA A 22 12.51 -4.24 -0.47
CA ALA A 22 12.12 -2.98 -1.08
C ALA A 22 13.11 -2.53 -2.16
N ARG A 23 14.42 -2.68 -1.91
CA ARG A 23 15.47 -2.38 -2.92
C ARG A 23 15.39 -3.29 -4.14
N VAL A 24 15.06 -4.57 -3.96
CA VAL A 24 14.87 -5.52 -5.07
C VAL A 24 13.68 -5.11 -5.94
N ILE A 25 12.55 -4.77 -5.33
CA ILE A 25 11.36 -4.30 -6.05
C ILE A 25 11.66 -2.99 -6.79
N LEU A 26 12.23 -2.01 -6.09
CA LEU A 26 12.58 -0.73 -6.67
C LEU A 26 13.51 -0.89 -7.89
N ARG A 27 14.54 -1.73 -7.77
CA ARG A 27 15.45 -2.02 -8.88
C ARG A 27 14.72 -2.59 -10.08
N TRP A 28 13.81 -3.54 -9.86
CA TRP A 28 12.99 -4.11 -10.93
C TRP A 28 12.08 -3.06 -11.60
N LEU A 29 11.44 -2.18 -10.82
CA LEU A 29 10.64 -1.08 -11.36
C LEU A 29 11.48 -0.13 -12.22
N ALA A 30 12.70 0.19 -11.76
CA ALA A 30 13.63 1.03 -12.49
C ALA A 30 14.17 0.36 -13.77
N GLU A 31 14.50 -0.94 -13.72
CA GLU A 31 14.92 -1.72 -14.89
C GLU A 31 13.85 -1.76 -15.98
N ARG A 32 12.57 -1.79 -15.58
CA ARG A 32 11.41 -1.68 -16.49
C ARG A 32 11.05 -0.24 -16.87
N ARG A 33 11.76 0.74 -16.33
CA ARG A 33 11.50 2.18 -16.51
C ARG A 33 10.07 2.57 -16.11
N ILE A 34 9.52 1.94 -15.09
CA ILE A 34 8.24 2.34 -14.47
C ILE A 34 8.46 3.59 -13.60
N VAL A 35 9.58 3.60 -12.88
CA VAL A 35 10.10 4.76 -12.16
C VAL A 35 11.55 5.00 -12.55
N GLU A 36 12.05 6.21 -12.29
CA GLU A 36 13.45 6.56 -12.47
C GLU A 36 14.34 5.83 -11.46
N ALA A 37 15.59 5.56 -11.84
CA ALA A 37 16.52 4.77 -11.01
C ALA A 37 17.08 5.54 -9.81
N LEU A 38 17.09 6.87 -9.87
CA LEU A 38 17.61 7.75 -8.83
C LEU A 38 16.48 8.62 -8.27
N PRO A 39 16.44 8.82 -6.94
CA PRO A 39 15.40 9.63 -6.35
C PRO A 39 15.65 11.12 -6.60
N THR A 40 14.57 11.89 -6.70
CA THR A 40 14.53 13.35 -6.85
C THR A 40 13.47 13.94 -5.92
N THR A 41 13.31 15.26 -5.89
CA THR A 41 12.37 15.97 -4.98
C THR A 41 10.90 15.90 -5.43
N CYS A 42 10.46 14.76 -5.95
CA CYS A 42 9.13 14.53 -6.54
C CYS A 42 8.15 13.77 -5.62
N GLY A 43 8.50 13.61 -4.34
CA GLY A 43 7.70 12.97 -3.30
C GLY A 43 6.90 13.97 -2.46
N ARG A 44 5.92 13.47 -1.72
CA ARG A 44 5.08 14.23 -0.79
C ARG A 44 5.55 14.11 0.67
N GLY A 45 6.20 13.01 1.03
CA GLY A 45 6.63 12.75 2.40
C GLY A 45 7.79 13.62 2.90
N VAL A 46 8.24 13.31 4.12
CA VAL A 46 9.31 14.07 4.80
C VAL A 46 10.60 14.01 3.99
N GLY A 47 11.08 15.19 3.57
CA GLY A 47 12.26 15.33 2.72
C GLY A 47 11.96 15.35 1.21
N GLY A 48 10.73 15.05 0.79
CA GLY A 48 10.27 15.17 -0.59
C GLY A 48 10.95 14.24 -1.59
N MET A 49 11.77 13.28 -1.14
CA MET A 49 12.53 12.40 -2.02
C MET A 49 11.69 11.20 -2.47
N ALA A 50 11.59 10.99 -3.78
CA ALA A 50 10.88 9.87 -4.39
C ALA A 50 11.51 9.50 -5.75
N TYR A 51 11.15 8.34 -6.29
CA TYR A 51 11.57 7.91 -7.62
C TYR A 51 10.55 8.38 -8.65
N ALA A 52 10.93 9.34 -9.49
CA ALA A 52 10.01 9.97 -10.43
C ALA A 52 9.37 8.95 -11.39
N ILE A 53 8.18 9.24 -11.89
CA ILE A 53 7.54 8.44 -12.94
C ILE A 53 8.43 8.37 -14.19
N ALA A 54 8.56 7.19 -14.77
CA ALA A 54 9.31 6.96 -16.01
C ALA A 54 8.38 6.41 -17.12
N PRO A 55 8.78 6.46 -18.42
CA PRO A 55 7.83 6.23 -19.50
C PRO A 55 7.20 4.83 -19.56
N GLY A 56 7.84 3.82 -18.98
CA GLY A 56 7.31 2.45 -18.86
C GLY A 56 6.13 2.32 -17.88
N ALA A 57 5.83 3.37 -17.11
CA ALA A 57 4.62 3.42 -16.28
C ALA A 57 3.32 3.25 -17.09
N ARG A 58 3.34 3.64 -18.37
CA ARG A 58 2.19 3.49 -19.28
C ARG A 58 1.80 2.04 -19.54
N ASP A 59 2.73 1.11 -19.33
CA ASP A 59 2.52 -0.31 -19.63
C ASP A 59 1.93 -1.10 -18.45
N VAL A 60 1.75 -0.45 -17.29
CA VAL A 60 1.31 -1.11 -16.04
C VAL A 60 0.01 -0.56 -15.47
N VAL A 61 -0.62 0.40 -16.16
CA VAL A 61 -1.88 1.04 -15.75
C VAL A 61 -2.93 0.95 -16.84
N ARG A 62 -4.20 1.00 -16.43
CA ARG A 62 -5.38 0.92 -17.31
C ARG A 62 -5.61 2.21 -18.10
N HIS A 63 -5.27 3.36 -17.48
CA HIS A 63 -5.49 4.69 -18.04
C HIS A 63 -4.17 5.49 -18.10
N PRO A 64 -3.28 5.21 -19.08
CA PRO A 64 -1.97 5.87 -19.19
C PRO A 64 -2.02 7.39 -19.37
N GLU A 65 -3.14 7.92 -19.86
CA GLU A 65 -3.42 9.34 -20.02
C GLU A 65 -3.67 10.07 -18.69
N LEU A 66 -4.01 9.34 -17.62
CA LEU A 66 -4.24 9.88 -16.28
C LEU A 66 -2.99 9.82 -15.39
N LEU A 67 -1.86 9.34 -15.93
CA LEU A 67 -0.58 9.32 -15.22
C LEU A 67 -0.05 10.74 -14.99
N PRO A 68 0.61 11.01 -13.85
CA PRO A 68 1.05 12.35 -13.44
C PRO A 68 2.37 12.79 -14.11
N PHE A 69 2.52 12.52 -15.42
CA PHE A 69 3.71 12.97 -16.15
C PHE A 69 3.80 14.50 -16.17
N GLY A 70 4.96 15.02 -15.79
CA GLY A 70 5.22 16.47 -15.75
C GLY A 70 4.71 17.18 -14.50
N GLU A 71 3.97 16.48 -13.63
CA GLU A 71 3.55 17.03 -12.34
C GLU A 71 4.73 17.07 -11.35
N ALA A 72 4.72 18.04 -10.44
CA ALA A 72 5.79 18.20 -9.44
C ALA A 72 5.86 17.03 -8.44
N ILE A 73 4.70 16.45 -8.11
CA ILE A 73 4.58 15.29 -7.23
C ILE A 73 4.05 14.13 -8.08
N ASN A 74 4.94 13.23 -8.46
CA ASN A 74 4.64 12.12 -9.36
C ASN A 74 5.37 10.81 -8.99
N GLY A 75 6.21 10.88 -7.95
CA GLY A 75 7.17 9.84 -7.64
C GLY A 75 6.62 8.72 -6.77
N LEU A 76 7.33 7.60 -6.81
CA LEU A 76 7.19 6.49 -5.89
C LEU A 76 7.96 6.76 -4.60
N GLU A 77 7.25 6.76 -3.47
CA GLU A 77 7.83 6.71 -2.13
C GLU A 77 7.77 5.29 -1.58
N VAL A 78 8.85 4.88 -0.92
CA VAL A 78 8.94 3.55 -0.31
C VAL A 78 9.02 3.73 1.20
N VAL A 79 8.02 3.21 1.89
CA VAL A 79 7.94 3.23 3.35
C VAL A 79 8.44 1.90 3.88
N THR A 80 9.45 1.92 4.74
CA THR A 80 10.07 0.74 5.36
C THR A 80 9.91 0.75 6.89
N ARG A 81 8.83 1.36 7.37
CA ARG A 81 8.47 1.43 8.79
C ARG A 81 7.00 1.04 8.94
N ARG A 82 6.64 0.57 10.13
CA ARG A 82 5.27 0.20 10.47
C ARG A 82 4.32 1.37 10.22
N CYS A 83 3.27 1.12 9.45
CA CYS A 83 2.34 2.13 8.98
C CYS A 83 0.96 1.52 8.72
N ILE A 84 -0.08 2.30 9.01
CA ILE A 84 -1.47 2.01 8.65
C ILE A 84 -1.72 2.69 7.29
N TYR A 85 -2.24 1.93 6.33
CA TYR A 85 -2.60 2.42 5.01
C TYR A 85 -4.11 2.34 4.84
N THR A 86 -4.77 3.49 4.92
CA THR A 86 -6.22 3.65 4.75
C THR A 86 -6.50 4.83 3.82
N PRO A 87 -7.65 4.86 3.15
CA PRO A 87 -8.17 6.10 2.60
C PRO A 87 -8.29 7.17 3.70
N THR A 88 -7.88 8.39 3.43
CA THR A 88 -7.94 9.49 4.41
C THR A 88 -9.30 10.21 4.46
N ARG A 89 -10.14 10.02 3.45
CA ARG A 89 -11.49 10.59 3.35
C ARG A 89 -12.54 9.49 3.33
N ASP A 90 -13.67 9.75 3.99
CA ASP A 90 -14.85 8.88 4.04
C ASP A 90 -14.52 7.43 4.43
N PHE A 91 -13.52 7.26 5.30
CA PHE A 91 -13.13 5.95 5.78
C PHE A 91 -14.17 5.43 6.76
N ALA A 92 -14.86 4.35 6.39
CA ALA A 92 -16.00 3.82 7.14
C ALA A 92 -15.58 3.09 8.44
N GLU A 93 -14.29 2.78 8.60
CA GLU A 93 -13.78 1.99 9.74
C GLU A 93 -14.53 0.65 9.91
N GLU A 94 -15.00 0.08 8.79
CA GLU A 94 -15.71 -1.20 8.78
C GLU A 94 -14.72 -2.35 8.55
N ALA A 95 -14.80 -3.37 9.42
CA ALA A 95 -14.05 -4.60 9.25
C ALA A 95 -14.90 -5.82 9.56
N GLY A 96 -14.66 -6.92 8.83
CA GLY A 96 -15.38 -8.17 8.97
C GLY A 96 -14.49 -9.33 9.41
N CYS A 97 -15.00 -10.17 10.30
CA CYS A 97 -14.37 -11.44 10.61
C CYS A 97 -14.55 -12.44 9.45
N PRO A 98 -13.47 -13.06 8.92
CA PRO A 98 -13.59 -14.04 7.84
C PRO A 98 -14.29 -15.34 8.27
N GLU A 99 -14.27 -15.65 9.58
CA GLU A 99 -14.84 -16.87 10.15
C GLU A 99 -16.33 -16.68 10.46
N CYS A 100 -16.68 -15.79 11.40
CA CYS A 100 -18.07 -15.63 11.85
C CYS A 100 -18.90 -14.61 11.06
N ARG A 101 -18.27 -13.89 10.12
CA ARG A 101 -18.92 -12.88 9.24
C ARG A 101 -19.61 -11.72 9.98
N ARG A 102 -19.27 -11.51 11.25
CA ARG A 102 -19.68 -10.35 12.02
C ARG A 102 -18.81 -9.14 11.68
N GLU A 103 -19.45 -7.97 11.75
CA GLU A 103 -18.78 -6.67 11.77
C GLU A 103 -18.02 -6.55 13.11
N ILE A 104 -16.76 -6.13 13.05
CA ILE A 104 -15.79 -6.09 14.16
C ILE A 104 -14.88 -4.85 14.06
N GLY A 105 -15.23 -3.87 13.23
CA GLY A 105 -14.42 -2.70 12.91
C GLY A 105 -14.00 -1.95 14.15
N GLU A 106 -14.95 -1.53 14.99
CA GLU A 106 -14.67 -0.79 16.23
C GLU A 106 -13.58 -1.46 17.08
N ALA A 107 -13.75 -2.75 17.41
CA ALA A 107 -12.77 -3.50 18.20
C ALA A 107 -11.41 -3.67 17.47
N LEU A 108 -11.42 -3.86 16.15
CA LEU A 108 -10.20 -4.00 15.37
C LEU A 108 -9.42 -2.67 15.30
N PHE A 109 -10.10 -1.55 15.04
CA PHE A 109 -9.45 -0.24 14.96
C PHE A 109 -8.97 0.24 16.33
N GLU A 110 -9.68 -0.05 17.42
CA GLU A 110 -9.17 0.16 18.79
C GLU A 110 -7.89 -0.64 19.07
N SER A 111 -7.77 -1.87 18.56
CA SER A 111 -6.57 -2.70 18.74
C SER A 111 -5.30 -2.12 18.07
N LEU A 112 -5.45 -1.11 17.21
CA LEU A 112 -4.32 -0.48 16.52
C LEU A 112 -3.37 0.24 17.47
N ASP A 113 -3.82 0.63 18.66
CA ASP A 113 -2.97 1.19 19.71
C ASP A 113 -1.92 0.19 20.22
N ASP A 114 -2.21 -1.11 20.16
CA ASP A 114 -1.27 -2.19 20.47
C ASP A 114 -0.48 -2.64 19.24
N TRP A 115 -1.13 -2.67 18.08
CA TRP A 115 -0.49 -3.03 16.82
C TRP A 115 0.61 -2.04 16.41
N MET A 116 0.35 -0.74 16.47
CA MET A 116 1.27 0.32 16.01
C MET A 116 2.65 0.30 16.71
N PRO A 117 2.76 0.16 18.04
CA PRO A 117 4.05 -0.01 18.71
C PRO A 117 4.69 -1.38 18.49
N GLY A 118 4.03 -2.32 17.79
CA GLY A 118 4.55 -3.65 17.50
C GLY A 118 4.38 -4.64 18.66
N GLN A 119 3.38 -4.45 19.53
CA GLN A 119 3.09 -5.40 20.61
C GLN A 119 2.48 -6.70 20.07
N THR A 120 1.75 -6.62 18.96
CA THR A 120 1.13 -7.75 18.26
C THR A 120 1.10 -7.50 16.76
N ASP A 121 1.15 -8.58 15.98
CA ASP A 121 0.84 -8.60 14.54
C ASP A 121 -0.57 -9.14 14.26
N ASN A 122 -1.18 -9.76 15.28
CA ASN A 122 -2.43 -10.47 15.17
C ASN A 122 -3.59 -9.70 15.81
N PHE A 123 -4.80 -10.01 15.35
CA PHE A 123 -6.06 -9.60 15.98
C PHE A 123 -6.92 -10.84 16.27
N SER A 124 -7.57 -10.85 17.43
CA SER A 124 -8.47 -11.90 17.88
C SER A 124 -9.92 -11.39 17.81
N CYS A 125 -10.77 -12.06 17.02
CA CYS A 125 -12.17 -11.68 16.87
C CYS A 125 -12.94 -11.80 18.19
N PRO A 126 -13.58 -10.74 18.70
CA PRO A 126 -14.29 -10.78 19.98
C PRO A 126 -15.56 -11.65 19.94
N GLU A 127 -16.14 -11.85 18.75
CA GLU A 127 -17.39 -12.58 18.55
C GLU A 127 -17.21 -14.11 18.53
N CYS A 128 -16.07 -14.59 18.06
CA CYS A 128 -15.85 -16.03 17.84
C CYS A 128 -14.48 -16.56 18.25
N GLY A 129 -13.53 -15.69 18.63
CA GLY A 129 -12.19 -16.08 19.06
C GLY A 129 -11.23 -16.48 17.94
N PHE A 130 -11.61 -16.31 16.66
CA PHE A 130 -10.68 -16.51 15.54
C PHE A 130 -9.54 -15.49 15.61
N GLU A 131 -8.29 -15.97 15.60
CA GLU A 131 -7.08 -15.16 15.60
C GLU A 131 -6.30 -15.34 14.29
N ASP A 132 -5.85 -14.23 13.71
CA ASP A 132 -4.98 -14.22 12.53
C ASP A 132 -4.14 -12.93 12.51
N ASP A 133 -3.17 -12.82 11.58
CA ASP A 133 -2.54 -11.53 11.23
C ASP A 133 -3.64 -10.50 10.95
N ILE A 134 -3.44 -9.24 11.34
CA ILE A 134 -4.45 -8.19 11.16
C ILE A 134 -4.92 -8.06 9.70
N ASN A 135 -4.07 -8.37 8.71
CA ASN A 135 -4.42 -8.35 7.28
C ASN A 135 -5.26 -9.57 6.83
N GLY A 136 -5.46 -10.56 7.69
CA GLY A 136 -6.35 -11.71 7.49
C GLY A 136 -7.84 -11.35 7.59
N PHE A 137 -8.15 -10.20 8.18
CA PHE A 137 -9.51 -9.68 8.28
C PHE A 137 -9.97 -8.98 6.99
N LEU A 138 -11.29 -8.78 6.86
CA LEU A 138 -11.92 -8.18 5.69
C LEU A 138 -12.10 -6.69 5.91
N PHE A 139 -11.66 -5.85 4.96
CA PHE A 139 -11.74 -4.40 5.05
C PHE A 139 -12.54 -3.82 3.90
N ILE A 140 -13.51 -2.94 4.20
CA ILE A 140 -14.30 -2.21 3.21
C ILE A 140 -14.41 -0.75 3.68
N PRO A 141 -13.82 0.24 2.98
CA PRO A 141 -12.93 0.12 1.83
C PRO A 141 -11.61 -0.60 2.17
N ALA A 142 -10.79 -0.90 1.15
CA ALA A 142 -9.54 -1.63 1.34
C ALA A 142 -8.58 -0.87 2.28
N CYS A 143 -8.07 -1.60 3.29
CA CYS A 143 -7.05 -1.17 4.23
C CYS A 143 -5.91 -2.17 4.24
N ALA A 144 -4.72 -1.72 4.63
CA ALA A 144 -3.58 -2.60 4.80
C ALA A 144 -2.67 -2.12 5.92
N PHE A 145 -1.99 -3.06 6.55
CA PHE A 145 -1.16 -2.84 7.71
C PHE A 145 0.18 -3.51 7.47
N SER A 146 1.27 -2.74 7.40
CA SER A 146 2.58 -3.34 7.19
C SER A 146 3.73 -2.43 7.63
N ASN A 147 4.92 -3.00 7.74
CA ASN A 147 6.18 -2.27 7.80
C ASN A 147 6.80 -1.98 6.42
N LEU A 148 6.09 -2.30 5.34
CA LEU A 148 6.50 -2.04 3.98
C LEU A 148 5.33 -1.49 3.16
N GLY A 149 5.54 -0.42 2.40
CA GLY A 149 4.54 0.09 1.47
C GLY A 149 5.16 0.90 0.32
N PHE A 150 4.47 0.89 -0.82
CA PHE A 150 4.89 1.54 -2.05
C PHE A 150 3.82 2.55 -2.47
N ILE A 151 4.09 3.84 -2.23
CA ILE A 151 3.15 4.94 -2.45
C ILE A 151 3.46 5.59 -3.79
N PHE A 152 2.58 5.40 -4.77
CA PHE A 152 2.67 6.03 -6.08
C PHE A 152 1.83 7.31 -6.11
N ASN A 153 2.51 8.45 -6.00
CA ASN A 153 1.85 9.75 -5.88
C ASN A 153 1.27 10.24 -7.20
N GLY A 154 -0.04 10.51 -7.24
CA GLY A 154 -0.76 10.98 -8.43
C GLY A 154 -1.26 9.85 -9.35
N TRP A 155 -1.12 8.59 -8.95
CA TRP A 155 -1.43 7.42 -9.80
C TRP A 155 -2.81 6.82 -9.54
N GLY A 156 -3.56 7.30 -8.55
CA GLY A 156 -4.82 6.68 -8.11
C GLY A 156 -5.84 6.52 -9.23
N GLU A 157 -6.00 7.56 -10.06
CA GLU A 157 -6.93 7.54 -11.20
C GLU A 157 -6.43 6.71 -12.39
N ALA A 158 -5.11 6.54 -12.55
CA ALA A 158 -4.56 5.75 -13.66
C ALA A 158 -4.89 4.26 -13.53
N GLY A 159 -4.99 3.76 -12.29
CA GLY A 159 -5.40 2.41 -11.94
C GLY A 159 -4.44 1.33 -12.42
N PHE A 160 -3.81 0.59 -11.51
CA PHE A 160 -2.92 -0.50 -11.90
C PHE A 160 -3.65 -1.63 -12.64
N GLU A 161 -2.97 -2.21 -13.63
CA GLU A 161 -3.40 -3.45 -14.26
C GLU A 161 -3.29 -4.61 -13.26
N GLN A 162 -4.25 -5.54 -13.30
CA GLN A 162 -4.23 -6.68 -12.37
C GLN A 162 -2.98 -7.54 -12.57
N ALA A 163 -2.57 -7.76 -13.82
CA ALA A 163 -1.35 -8.51 -14.14
C ALA A 163 -0.08 -7.88 -13.54
N PHE A 164 -0.03 -6.55 -13.43
CA PHE A 164 1.09 -5.87 -12.77
C PHE A 164 1.06 -6.10 -11.26
N LEU A 165 -0.11 -6.01 -10.62
CA LEU A 165 -0.26 -6.30 -9.19
C LEU A 165 0.10 -7.75 -8.85
N ASP A 166 -0.28 -8.70 -9.72
CA ASP A 166 0.05 -10.12 -9.57
C ASP A 166 1.57 -10.35 -9.68
N GLU A 167 2.25 -9.75 -10.67
CA GLU A 167 3.72 -9.82 -10.79
C GLU A 167 4.41 -9.15 -9.59
N PHE A 168 3.87 -8.03 -9.10
CA PHE A 168 4.38 -7.33 -7.92
C PHE A 168 4.29 -8.23 -6.68
N ALA A 169 3.15 -8.89 -6.48
CA ALA A 169 2.91 -9.83 -5.38
C ALA A 169 3.85 -11.04 -5.46
N GLU A 170 4.02 -11.62 -6.65
CA GLU A 170 4.95 -12.74 -6.87
C GLU A 170 6.39 -12.36 -6.49
N ARG A 171 6.84 -11.17 -6.89
CA ARG A 171 8.20 -10.68 -6.58
C ARG A 171 8.40 -10.36 -5.10
N LEU A 172 7.37 -9.87 -4.42
CA LEU A 172 7.38 -9.72 -2.97
C LEU A 172 7.37 -11.09 -2.26
N GLY A 173 6.69 -12.07 -2.85
CA GLY A 173 6.42 -13.38 -2.25
C GLY A 173 5.23 -13.38 -1.29
N PHE A 174 4.38 -12.34 -1.36
CA PHE A 174 3.19 -12.17 -0.53
C PHE A 174 2.08 -11.55 -1.37
N ALA A 175 0.82 -11.88 -1.05
CA ALA A 175 -0.32 -11.17 -1.62
C ALA A 175 -0.21 -9.67 -1.31
N VAL A 176 -0.76 -8.82 -2.19
CA VAL A 176 -0.77 -7.36 -2.00
C VAL A 176 -2.19 -6.83 -1.94
N ALA A 177 -2.38 -5.77 -1.18
CA ALA A 177 -3.53 -4.91 -1.22
C ALA A 177 -3.18 -3.65 -2.03
N LEU A 178 -4.17 -3.16 -2.78
CA LEU A 178 -4.11 -1.83 -3.41
C LEU A 178 -5.04 -0.91 -2.62
N VAL A 179 -4.47 0.07 -1.93
CA VAL A 179 -5.21 1.12 -1.22
C VAL A 179 -5.16 2.39 -2.08
N ILE A 180 -6.33 2.96 -2.36
CA ILE A 180 -6.43 4.25 -3.05
C ILE A 180 -6.75 5.31 -2.02
N ASP A 181 -5.87 6.31 -1.91
CA ASP A 181 -6.07 7.46 -1.04
C ASP A 181 -6.35 8.72 -1.88
N HIS A 182 -7.28 9.54 -1.41
CA HIS A 182 -7.62 10.84 -1.99
C HIS A 182 -7.44 11.93 -0.93
N PRO A 183 -6.17 12.32 -0.64
CA PRO A 183 -5.87 13.28 0.41
C PRO A 183 -6.50 14.66 0.14
#